data_AF-A0A2R8F2V7-F1
#
_entry.id   AF-A0A2R8F2V7-F1
#
_cell.length_a   1.000
_cell.length_b   1.000
_cell.length_c   1.000
_cell.angle_alpha   90.00
_cell.angle_beta   90.00
_cell.angle_gamma   90.00
#
_symmetry.space_group_name_H-M   'P 1'
#
loop_
_entity.id
_entity.type
_entity.pdbx_description
1 polymer ?
#
loop_
_entity_poly.entity_id
_entity_poly.type
_entity_poly.pdbx_seq_one_letter_code
_entity_poly.pdbx_strand_id
1 'polypeptide(L)' 'MKLDQIKELGDEKFRRLTGVRKRAFAKMVDILRKADGLKKSKGGCKNKLNLEEQLLMALEYLREYRTYFHIS' A
#
# COMPACT_ATOMS: atom_id res chain seq x y z
N MET A 1 -0.73 -0.98 14.94
CA MET A 1 -0.50 -1.09 13.48
C MET A 1 -1.87 -1.02 12.79
N LYS A 2 -2.14 0.04 12.01
CA LYS A 2 -3.45 0.20 11.31
C LYS A 2 -3.74 -0.96 10.35
N LEU A 3 -2.70 -1.60 9.83
CA LEU A 3 -2.79 -2.66 8.86
C LEU A 3 -3.45 -3.93 9.41
N ASP A 4 -3.25 -4.25 10.70
CA ASP A 4 -3.85 -5.43 11.32
C ASP A 4 -5.38 -5.30 11.42
N GLN A 5 -5.87 -4.10 11.77
CA GLN A 5 -7.30 -3.80 11.79
C GLN A 5 -7.92 -3.86 10.38
N ILE A 6 -7.17 -3.45 9.35
CA ILE A 6 -7.63 -3.41 7.96
C ILE A 6 -7.57 -4.80 7.31
N LYS A 7 -6.63 -5.67 7.72
CA LYS A 7 -6.56 -7.07 7.27
C LYS A 7 -7.79 -7.86 7.69
N GLU A 8 -8.33 -7.59 8.88
CA GLU A 8 -9.55 -8.23 9.39
C GLU A 8 -10.85 -7.75 8.70
N LEU A 9 -10.80 -6.67 7.91
CA LEU A 9 -11.95 -6.24 7.13
C LEU A 9 -12.28 -7.26 6.04
N GLY A 10 -13.57 -7.54 5.83
CA GLY A 10 -14.02 -8.31 4.67
C GLY A 10 -13.60 -7.68 3.33
N ASP A 11 -13.51 -8.48 2.27
CA ASP A 11 -13.03 -8.06 0.94
C ASP A 11 -13.74 -6.81 0.40
N GLU A 12 -15.04 -6.68 0.65
CA GLU A 12 -15.83 -5.54 0.22
C GLU A 12 -15.48 -4.26 0.98
N LYS A 13 -15.36 -4.34 2.31
CA LYS A 13 -14.93 -3.21 3.16
C LYS A 13 -13.50 -2.80 2.83
N PHE A 14 -12.61 -3.76 2.63
CA PHE A 14 -11.23 -3.51 2.22
C PHE A 14 -11.16 -2.78 0.87
N ARG A 15 -11.95 -3.23 -0.12
CA ARG A 15 -12.03 -2.59 -1.43
C ARG A 15 -12.63 -1.20 -1.36
N ARG A 16 -13.64 -0.99 -0.50
CA ARG A 16 -14.22 0.34 -0.28
C ARG A 16 -13.18 1.30 0.31
N LEU A 17 -12.39 0.84 1.28
CA LEU A 17 -11.37 1.66 1.95
C LEU A 17 -10.18 1.99 1.03
N THR A 18 -9.57 0.97 0.42
CA THR A 18 -8.30 1.11 -0.33
C THR A 18 -8.48 1.31 -1.83
N GLY A 19 -9.68 1.08 -2.37
CA GLY A 19 -9.96 1.10 -3.80
C GLY A 19 -9.54 -0.17 -4.56
N VAL A 20 -8.80 -1.09 -3.93
CA VAL A 20 -8.27 -2.31 -4.57
C VAL A 20 -8.81 -3.58 -3.93
N ARG A 21 -8.90 -4.67 -4.70
CA ARG A 21 -9.26 -5.99 -4.16
C ARG A 21 -8.07 -6.56 -3.38
N LYS A 22 -8.32 -7.32 -2.30
CA LYS A 22 -7.24 -7.99 -1.53
C LYS A 22 -6.29 -8.82 -2.39
N ARG A 23 -6.84 -9.56 -3.37
CA ARG A 23 -6.02 -10.33 -4.33
C ARG A 23 -5.06 -9.46 -5.14
N ALA A 24 -5.48 -8.25 -5.53
CA ALA A 24 -4.63 -7.31 -6.25
C ALA A 24 -3.58 -6.71 -5.31
N PHE A 25 -3.98 -6.33 -4.10
CA PHE A 25 -3.08 -5.83 -3.06
C PHE A 25 -1.94 -6.83 -2.78
N ALA A 26 -2.25 -8.12 -2.59
CA ALA A 26 -1.25 -9.16 -2.38
C ALA A 26 -0.25 -9.25 -3.54
N LYS A 27 -0.73 -9.24 -4.80
CA LYS A 27 0.13 -9.22 -5.98
C LYS A 27 1.03 -7.98 -6.04
N MET A 28 0.51 -6.81 -5.67
CA MET A 28 1.30 -5.57 -5.62
C MET A 28 2.41 -5.67 -4.58
N VAL A 29 2.12 -6.21 -3.39
CA VAL A 29 3.13 -6.44 -2.34
C VAL A 29 4.22 -7.40 -2.82
N ASP A 30 3.87 -8.47 -3.54
CA ASP A 30 4.86 -9.41 -4.06
C ASP A 30 5.79 -8.78 -5.10
N ILE A 31 5.25 -7.94 -5.99
CA ILE A 31 6.05 -7.17 -6.95
C ILE A 31 6.97 -6.21 -6.21
N LEU A 32 6.45 -5.48 -5.22
CA LEU A 32 7.24 -4.54 -4.42
C LEU A 32 8.32 -5.24 -3.61
N ARG A 33 8.06 -6.43 -3.08
CA ARG A 33 9.06 -7.22 -2.34
C ARG A 33 10.24 -7.61 -3.23
N LYS A 34 9.98 -8.01 -4.48
CA LYS A 34 11.04 -8.31 -5.46
C LYS A 34 11.84 -7.05 -5.80
N ALA A 35 11.17 -5.93 -6.04
CA ALA A 35 11.82 -4.66 -6.35
C ALA A 35 12.64 -4.11 -5.17
N ASP A 36 12.13 -4.19 -3.95
CA ASP A 36 12.82 -3.78 -2.73
C ASP A 36 14.05 -4.66 -2.45
N GLY A 37 13.96 -5.97 -2.71
CA GLY A 37 15.11 -6.87 -2.63
C GLY A 37 16.25 -6.47 -3.58
N LEU A 38 15.92 -6.15 -4.84
CA LEU A 38 16.88 -5.66 -5.82
C LEU A 38 17.44 -4.27 -5.47
N LYS A 39 16.62 -3.42 -4.84
CA LYS A 39 17.05 -2.09 -4.39
C LYS A 39 18.01 -2.20 -3.21
N LYS A 40 17.71 -3.07 -2.24
CA LYS A 40 18.53 -3.30 -1.04
C LYS A 40 19.82 -4.05 -1.32
N SER A 41 19.90 -4.84 -2.40
CA SER A 41 21.16 -5.48 -2.80
C SER A 41 22.23 -4.45 -3.21
N LYS A 42 21.83 -3.22 -3.54
CA LYS A 42 22.74 -2.09 -3.83
C LYS A 42 23.16 -1.32 -2.57
N GLY A 43 22.76 -1.77 -1.38
CA GLY A 43 22.95 -1.06 -0.12
C GLY A 43 21.88 0.02 0.14
N GLY A 44 21.80 0.51 1.38
CA GLY A 44 20.87 1.57 1.77
C GLY A 44 20.34 1.45 3.20
N CYS A 45 19.61 2.47 3.64
CA CYS A 45 18.98 2.50 4.96
C CYS A 45 17.83 1.49 5.06
N LYS A 46 17.65 0.87 6.22
CA LYS A 46 16.51 0.00 6.50
C LYS A 46 15.24 0.85 6.57
N ASN A 47 14.19 0.44 5.84
CA ASN A 47 12.90 1.10 5.92
C ASN A 47 12.32 0.96 7.34
N LYS A 48 11.80 2.06 7.89
CA LYS A 48 11.13 2.09 9.20
C LYS A 48 9.72 1.49 9.16
N LEU A 49 9.11 1.45 7.98
CA LEU A 49 7.77 0.91 7.73
C LEU A 49 7.85 -0.37 6.90
N ASN A 50 6.89 -1.27 7.14
CA ASN A 50 6.73 -2.46 6.33
C ASN A 50 6.18 -2.10 4.93
N LEU A 51 6.57 -2.87 3.91
CA LEU A 51 6.11 -2.66 2.52
C LEU A 51 4.59 -2.62 2.38
N GLU A 52 3.89 -3.46 3.14
CA GLU A 52 2.42 -3.49 3.15
C GLU A 52 1.82 -2.20 3.70
N GLU A 53 2.43 -1.63 4.75
CA GLU A 53 1.98 -0.38 5.37
C GLU A 53 2.27 0.81 4.44
N GLN A 54 3.42 0.80 3.78
CA GLN A 54 3.77 1.81 2.78
C GLN A 54 2.78 1.79 1.60
N LEU A 55 2.46 0.60 1.08
CA LEU A 55 1.48 0.46 -0.01
C LEU A 55 0.09 0.91 0.43
N LEU A 56 -0.34 0.52 1.63
CA LEU A 56 -1.63 0.93 2.18
C LEU A 56 -1.74 2.46 2.29
N MET A 57 -0.72 3.10 2.86
CA MET A 57 -0.68 4.56 2.99
C MET A 57 -0.72 5.26 1.63
N ALA A 58 0.01 4.74 0.64
CA ALA A 58 -0.01 5.28 -0.72
C ALA A 58 -1.41 5.17 -1.36
N LEU A 59 -2.11 4.06 -1.17
CA LEU A 59 -3.47 3.86 -1.68
C LEU A 59 -4.49 4.77 -0.98
N GLU A 60 -4.39 4.94 0.33
CA GLU A 60 -5.22 5.89 1.09
C GLU A 60 -4.99 7.31 0.58
N TYR A 61 -3.73 7.72 0.42
CA TYR A 61 -3.35 9.03 -0.10
C TYR A 61 -3.92 9.28 -1.51
N LEU A 62 -3.76 8.33 -2.43
CA LEU A 62 -4.32 8.46 -3.79
C LEU A 62 -5.84 8.52 -3.82
N ARG A 63 -6.52 7.93 -2.83
CA ARG A 63 -7.98 7.94 -2.73
C ARG A 63 -8.50 9.26 -2.16
N GLU A 64 -7.81 9.81 -1.17
CA GLU A 64 -8.15 11.07 -0.52
C GLU A 64 -7.80 12.28 -1.41
N TYR A 65 -6.67 12.22 -2.10
CA TYR A 65 -6.17 13.27 -3.01
C TYR A 65 -6.34 12.89 -4.47
N ARG A 66 -7.53 12.39 -4.84
CA ARG A 66 -7.81 11.82 -6.16
C ARG A 66 -7.57 12.79 -7.32
N THR A 67 -7.71 14.10 -7.07
CA THR A 67 -7.45 15.16 -8.04
C THR A 67 -7.14 16.46 -7.31
N TYR A 68 -5.93 17.00 -7.49
CA TYR A 68 -5.62 18.42 -7.19
C TYR A 68 -6.45 19.40 -8.08
N PHE A 69 -7.38 18.90 -8.89
CA PHE A 69 -8.29 19.69 -9.72
C PHE A 69 -9.20 20.64 -8.92
N HIS A 70 -9.42 20.38 -7.63
CA HIS A 70 -10.21 21.26 -6.74
C HIS A 70 -9.36 22.35 -6.07
N ILE A 71 -8.04 22.32 -6.27
CA ILE A 71 -7.05 23.25 -5.69
C ILE A 71 -6.56 24.25 -6.76
N SER A 72 -7.07 24.18 -7.99
CA SER A 72 -6.87 25.20 -9.04
C SER A 72 -7.97 26.25 -9.04
#